data_AF-A0AAI8YEL1-F1
#
_entry.id   AF-A0AAI8YEL1-F1
#
_cell.length_a   1.000
_cell.length_b   1.000
_cell.length_c   1.000
_cell.angle_alpha   90.00
_cell.angle_beta   90.00
_cell.angle_gamma   90.00
#
_symmetry.space_group_name_H-M   'P 1'
#
loop_
_entity.id
_entity.type
_entity.pdbx_description
1 polymer ?
#
loop_
_entity_poly.entity_id
_entity_poly.type
_entity_poly.pdbx_seq_one_letter_code
_entity_poly.pdbx_strand_id
1 'polypeptide(L)'
;MAQRRLPPLRLGIEAVKTDDVSLMSAVIAQASEPDSRQKAAEVMQRSLARACSRHALKVLRYLLDEQGADVHTIHPRNLFHAEGTGPSTEVLKILLQHGWDINSRQDRTDAPLLWRVTGDYELTKWCLDHGASVHVPGDTPSPPSGSGAGPVPRTPLLECAARSGNVQTFELLRSAGAKMTPAVLCRACDAAALYVPSPANTTSIDMDLHNSAREERMAVVRYLVSTLHLDVNAEGRWAGSSCTTPLCHVADRSNRGDKDARELIWFLMDSGADPKLKGSKAELGDGLGLSAVECAEMMGNEGFLAAVREWEERKKGGSEGAPLNRAVTCISTDLYVCKRYSCLSPNSTSSENDDNDVRGVEGLVTVLLHGGSIRLSELLSKV
;
A
#
# COMPACT_ATOMS: atom_id res chain seq x y z
N MET A 1 17.83 20.55 -48.11
CA MET A 1 18.25 19.86 -46.88
C MET A 1 17.20 18.81 -46.57
N ALA A 2 17.54 17.51 -46.65
CA ALA A 2 16.58 16.46 -46.31
C ALA A 2 16.19 16.61 -44.84
N GLN A 3 14.90 16.83 -44.56
CA GLN A 3 14.37 16.77 -43.19
C GLN A 3 14.83 15.44 -42.59
N ARG A 4 15.58 15.51 -41.50
CA ARG A 4 16.10 14.33 -40.81
C ARG A 4 14.90 13.54 -40.30
N ARG A 5 14.51 12.48 -41.02
CA ARG A 5 13.42 11.58 -40.62
C ARG A 5 13.65 11.17 -39.16
N LEU A 6 12.65 11.39 -38.31
CA LEU A 6 12.73 10.95 -36.92
C LEU A 6 12.82 9.41 -36.90
N PRO A 7 13.59 8.85 -35.95
CA PRO A 7 13.71 7.40 -35.84
C PRO A 7 12.36 6.78 -35.45
N PRO A 8 12.02 5.58 -35.97
CA PRO A 8 10.74 4.91 -35.70
C PRO A 8 10.37 4.82 -34.22
N LEU A 9 11.32 4.51 -33.33
CA LEU A 9 11.03 4.46 -31.89
C LEU A 9 10.56 5.80 -31.33
N ARG A 10 11.10 6.93 -31.79
CA ARG A 10 10.69 8.24 -31.28
C ARG A 10 9.30 8.62 -31.77
N LEU A 11 8.96 8.28 -33.00
CA LEU A 11 7.62 8.46 -33.54
C LEU A 11 6.62 7.51 -32.87
N GLY A 12 7.01 6.27 -32.56
CA GLY A 12 6.19 5.31 -31.81
C GLY A 12 5.83 5.80 -30.41
N ILE A 13 6.75 6.52 -29.73
CA ILE A 13 6.45 7.17 -28.45
C ILE A 13 5.32 8.19 -28.60
N GLU A 14 5.37 9.01 -29.65
CA GLU A 14 4.34 10.02 -29.89
C GLU A 14 3.00 9.37 -30.26
N ALA A 15 3.01 8.36 -31.13
CA ALA A 15 1.82 7.60 -31.51
C ALA A 15 1.11 6.99 -30.30
N VAL A 16 1.86 6.40 -29.36
CA VAL A 16 1.28 5.88 -28.11
C VAL A 16 0.80 7.01 -27.21
N LYS A 17 1.52 8.13 -27.16
CA LYS A 17 1.13 9.28 -26.33
C LYS A 17 -0.18 9.91 -26.80
N THR A 18 -0.42 9.97 -28.11
CA THR A 18 -1.66 10.51 -28.70
C THR A 18 -2.72 9.44 -28.97
N ASP A 19 -2.43 8.18 -28.66
CA ASP A 19 -3.26 7.00 -28.99
C ASP A 19 -3.70 6.97 -30.48
N ASP A 20 -2.76 7.31 -31.37
CA ASP A 20 -2.97 7.45 -32.82
C ASP A 20 -2.49 6.20 -33.58
N VAL A 21 -3.46 5.42 -34.06
CA VAL A 21 -3.24 4.21 -34.86
C VAL A 21 -2.65 4.51 -36.24
N SER A 22 -3.03 5.63 -36.87
CA SER A 22 -2.53 6.01 -38.20
C SER A 22 -1.05 6.33 -38.12
N LEU A 23 -0.64 7.06 -37.09
CA LEU A 23 0.77 7.33 -36.82
C LEU A 23 1.51 6.05 -36.47
N MET A 24 0.93 5.16 -35.64
CA MET A 24 1.56 3.88 -35.31
C MET A 24 1.78 3.00 -36.55
N SER A 25 0.80 2.95 -37.45
CA SER A 25 0.89 2.22 -38.71
C SER A 25 2.05 2.75 -39.59
N ALA A 26 2.16 4.08 -39.72
CA ALA A 26 3.27 4.72 -40.43
C ALA A 26 4.63 4.41 -39.77
N VAL A 27 4.69 4.36 -38.44
CA VAL A 27 5.89 4.01 -37.68
C VAL A 27 6.34 2.58 -37.97
N ILE A 28 5.42 1.62 -37.99
CA ILE A 28 5.74 0.22 -38.29
C ILE A 28 6.18 0.06 -39.74
N ALA A 29 5.53 0.76 -40.68
CA ALA A 29 5.95 0.78 -42.08
C ALA A 29 7.39 1.32 -42.23
N GLN A 30 7.71 2.42 -41.56
CA GLN A 30 9.06 3.00 -41.56
C GLN A 30 10.09 2.06 -40.88
N ALA A 31 9.69 1.31 -39.86
CA ALA A 31 10.53 0.31 -39.20
C ALA A 31 10.74 -0.96 -40.04
N SER A 32 9.92 -1.16 -41.08
CA SER A 32 9.99 -2.29 -42.00
C SER A 32 10.81 -1.99 -43.27
N GLU A 33 11.25 -0.73 -43.45
CA GLU A 33 12.14 -0.36 -44.56
C GLU A 33 13.51 -1.07 -44.42
N PRO A 34 14.14 -1.53 -45.53
CA PRO A 34 15.40 -2.30 -45.48
C PRO A 34 16.56 -1.58 -44.78
N ASP A 35 16.62 -0.26 -44.94
CA ASP A 35 17.65 0.60 -44.35
C ASP A 35 17.29 1.10 -42.94
N SER A 36 16.19 0.62 -42.37
CA SER A 36 15.75 1.06 -41.06
C SER A 36 16.71 0.59 -39.98
N ARG A 37 17.21 1.54 -39.20
CA ARG A 37 18.10 1.25 -38.07
C ARG A 37 17.39 0.44 -36.97
N GLN A 38 16.06 0.45 -36.92
CA GLN A 38 15.25 -0.15 -35.87
C GLN A 38 14.29 -1.15 -36.48
N LYS A 39 14.39 -2.41 -36.06
CA LYS A 39 13.56 -3.48 -36.59
C LYS A 39 12.11 -3.29 -36.17
N ALA A 40 11.17 -3.52 -37.08
CA ALA A 40 9.74 -3.46 -36.82
C ALA A 40 9.30 -4.25 -35.57
N ALA A 41 9.84 -5.45 -35.36
CA ALA A 41 9.54 -6.26 -34.17
C ALA A 41 9.94 -5.57 -32.86
N GLU A 42 11.10 -4.91 -32.80
CA GLU A 42 11.53 -4.18 -31.59
C GLU A 42 10.63 -2.97 -31.34
N VAL A 43 10.32 -2.21 -32.39
CA VAL A 43 9.44 -1.05 -32.32
C VAL A 43 8.05 -1.45 -31.84
N MET A 44 7.50 -2.53 -32.39
CA MET A 44 6.21 -3.09 -32.02
C MET A 44 6.17 -3.46 -30.53
N GLN A 45 7.16 -4.21 -30.02
CA GLN A 45 7.16 -4.64 -28.62
C GLN A 45 7.36 -3.50 -27.63
N ARG A 46 8.22 -2.54 -27.96
CA ARG A 46 8.42 -1.36 -27.10
C ARG A 46 7.17 -0.46 -27.09
N SER A 47 6.50 -0.34 -28.23
CA SER A 47 5.23 0.37 -28.34
C SER A 47 4.12 -0.35 -27.57
N LEU A 48 4.06 -1.68 -27.60
CA LEU A 48 3.09 -2.49 -26.86
C LEU A 48 3.21 -2.26 -25.35
N ALA A 49 4.43 -2.39 -24.80
CA ALA A 49 4.70 -2.13 -23.39
C ALA A 49 4.36 -0.68 -23.00
N ARG A 50 4.66 0.29 -23.87
CA ARG A 50 4.32 1.70 -23.62
C ARG A 50 2.80 1.91 -23.62
N ALA A 51 2.08 1.30 -24.57
CA ALA A 51 0.64 1.43 -24.70
C ALA A 51 -0.08 0.90 -23.46
N CYS A 52 0.43 -0.20 -22.87
CA CYS A 52 -0.05 -0.71 -21.58
C CYS A 52 0.12 0.33 -20.46
N SER A 53 1.33 0.85 -20.25
CA SER A 53 1.60 1.83 -19.17
C SER A 53 0.88 3.17 -19.33
N ARG A 54 0.53 3.56 -20.56
CA ARG A 54 -0.15 4.83 -20.87
C ARG A 54 -1.65 4.71 -21.10
N HIS A 55 -2.19 3.50 -20.98
CA HIS A 55 -3.59 3.19 -21.26
C HIS A 55 -4.02 3.62 -22.68
N ALA A 56 -3.12 3.51 -23.66
CA ALA A 56 -3.38 3.85 -25.06
C ALA A 56 -4.12 2.69 -25.74
N LEU A 57 -5.44 2.63 -25.51
CA LEU A 57 -6.25 1.46 -25.83
C LEU A 57 -6.36 1.19 -27.34
N LYS A 58 -6.41 2.22 -28.18
CA LYS A 58 -6.52 2.04 -29.64
C LYS A 58 -5.24 1.48 -30.22
N VAL A 59 -4.10 2.05 -29.84
CA VAL A 59 -2.78 1.57 -30.25
C VAL A 59 -2.51 0.17 -29.69
N LEU A 60 -2.90 -0.11 -28.45
CA LEU A 60 -2.78 -1.43 -27.85
C LEU A 60 -3.53 -2.50 -28.66
N ARG A 61 -4.81 -2.24 -28.98
CA ARG A 61 -5.62 -3.13 -29.82
C ARG A 61 -5.02 -3.31 -31.21
N TYR A 62 -4.66 -2.23 -31.88
CA TYR A 62 -4.02 -2.30 -33.19
C TYR A 62 -2.77 -3.19 -33.20
N LEU A 63 -1.90 -3.06 -32.19
CA LEU A 63 -0.68 -3.86 -32.09
C LEU A 63 -0.98 -5.35 -31.86
N LEU A 64 -1.97 -5.69 -31.05
CA LEU A 64 -2.31 -7.08 -30.73
C LEU A 64 -3.20 -7.74 -31.81
N ASP A 65 -4.24 -7.05 -32.26
CA ASP A 65 -5.25 -7.54 -33.21
C ASP A 65 -4.72 -7.60 -34.65
N GLU A 66 -4.04 -6.54 -35.12
CA GLU A 66 -3.68 -6.40 -36.53
C GLU A 66 -2.21 -6.69 -36.81
N GLN A 67 -1.31 -6.35 -35.87
CA GLN A 67 0.13 -6.50 -36.07
C GLN A 67 0.70 -7.79 -35.47
N GLY A 68 -0.10 -8.54 -34.71
CA GLY A 68 0.31 -9.81 -34.10
C GLY A 68 1.43 -9.65 -33.07
N ALA A 69 1.45 -8.54 -32.34
CA ALA A 69 2.44 -8.33 -31.28
C ALA A 69 2.31 -9.42 -30.20
N ASP A 70 3.45 -10.00 -29.80
CA ASP A 70 3.47 -11.05 -28.79
C ASP A 70 3.18 -10.49 -27.38
N VAL A 71 1.99 -10.82 -26.87
CA VAL A 71 1.49 -10.42 -25.54
C VAL A 71 2.35 -10.99 -24.41
N HIS A 72 3.05 -12.10 -24.61
CA HIS A 72 3.86 -12.77 -23.58
C HIS A 72 5.14 -11.99 -23.24
N THR A 73 5.48 -10.98 -24.04
CA THR A 73 6.56 -10.03 -23.74
C THR A 73 6.18 -8.99 -22.68
N ILE A 74 4.88 -8.89 -22.34
CA ILE A 74 4.37 -7.95 -21.34
C ILE A 74 4.55 -8.54 -19.94
N HIS A 75 5.34 -7.86 -19.13
CA HIS A 75 5.54 -8.20 -17.73
C HIS A 75 4.79 -7.22 -16.81
N PRO A 76 4.50 -7.60 -15.56
CA PRO A 76 3.79 -6.74 -14.62
C PRO A 76 4.38 -5.32 -14.49
N ARG A 77 5.70 -5.16 -14.59
CA ARG A 77 6.37 -3.84 -14.54
C ARG A 77 5.99 -2.93 -15.71
N ASN A 78 5.66 -3.47 -16.89
CA ASN A 78 5.26 -2.70 -18.06
C ASN A 78 3.87 -2.06 -17.91
N LEU A 79 3.10 -2.47 -16.91
CA LEU A 79 1.75 -1.97 -16.67
C LEU A 79 1.70 -0.68 -15.85
N PHE A 80 2.83 -0.27 -15.27
CA PHE A 80 2.95 0.91 -14.42
C PHE A 80 3.61 2.07 -15.18
N HIS A 81 3.02 3.27 -15.10
CA HIS A 81 3.62 4.47 -15.67
C HIS A 81 4.67 5.08 -14.76
N ALA A 82 5.63 5.81 -15.32
CA ALA A 82 6.65 6.54 -14.55
C ALA A 82 6.06 7.64 -13.64
N GLU A 83 4.84 8.11 -13.94
CA GLU A 83 4.10 9.11 -13.16
C GLU A 83 3.25 8.48 -12.04
N GLY A 84 3.41 7.18 -11.78
CA GLY A 84 2.77 6.50 -10.65
C GLY A 84 1.33 6.04 -10.90
N THR A 85 0.82 6.13 -12.12
CA THR A 85 -0.49 5.55 -12.45
C THR A 85 -0.39 4.03 -12.51
N GLY A 86 -1.30 3.36 -11.82
CA GLY A 86 -1.43 1.90 -11.80
C GLY A 86 -1.99 1.33 -13.11
N PRO A 87 -2.05 0.00 -13.20
CA PRO A 87 -2.68 -0.70 -14.32
C PRO A 87 -4.16 -0.33 -14.44
N SER A 88 -4.65 -0.11 -15.66
CA SER A 88 -6.08 0.02 -15.95
C SER A 88 -6.70 -1.37 -16.14
N THR A 89 -7.90 -1.61 -15.57
CA THR A 89 -8.61 -2.88 -15.77
C THR A 89 -8.96 -3.12 -17.24
N GLU A 90 -9.16 -2.06 -18.03
CA GLU A 90 -9.42 -2.12 -19.47
C GLU A 90 -8.20 -2.65 -20.22
N VAL A 91 -7.00 -2.17 -19.87
CA VAL A 91 -5.73 -2.70 -20.41
C VAL A 91 -5.59 -4.18 -20.03
N LEU A 92 -5.83 -4.54 -18.77
CA LEU A 92 -5.72 -5.92 -18.31
C LEU A 92 -6.72 -6.85 -19.02
N LYS A 93 -7.97 -6.41 -19.21
CA LYS A 93 -8.99 -7.15 -19.98
C LYS A 93 -8.53 -7.43 -21.40
N ILE A 94 -7.93 -6.44 -22.09
CA ILE A 94 -7.38 -6.64 -23.44
C ILE A 94 -6.25 -7.67 -23.37
N LEU A 95 -5.28 -7.52 -22.47
CA LEU A 95 -4.17 -8.46 -22.36
C LEU A 95 -4.65 -9.89 -22.11
N LEU A 96 -5.60 -10.09 -21.18
CA LEU A 96 -6.19 -11.41 -20.90
C LEU A 96 -6.90 -12.01 -22.13
N GLN A 97 -7.63 -11.18 -22.91
CA GLN A 97 -8.27 -11.62 -24.16
C GLN A 97 -7.27 -12.17 -25.18
N HIS A 98 -6.04 -11.65 -25.17
CA HIS A 98 -4.95 -12.11 -26.04
C HIS A 98 -4.09 -13.23 -25.42
N GLY A 99 -4.46 -13.76 -24.25
CA GLY A 99 -3.76 -14.88 -23.62
C GLY A 99 -2.58 -14.47 -22.72
N TRP A 100 -2.54 -13.22 -22.26
CA TRP A 100 -1.60 -12.82 -21.22
C TRP A 100 -1.83 -13.60 -19.93
N ASP A 101 -0.76 -14.11 -19.32
CA ASP A 101 -0.83 -14.80 -18.04
C ASP A 101 -0.67 -13.80 -16.88
N ILE A 102 -1.73 -13.64 -16.10
CA ILE A 102 -1.76 -12.75 -14.92
C ILE A 102 -0.75 -13.14 -13.83
N ASN A 103 -0.32 -14.40 -13.83
CA ASN A 103 0.68 -14.95 -12.92
C ASN A 103 2.10 -14.91 -13.51
N SER A 104 2.25 -14.40 -14.73
CA SER A 104 3.55 -14.31 -15.40
C SER A 104 4.51 -13.37 -14.66
N ARG A 105 5.79 -13.69 -14.78
CA ARG A 105 6.91 -12.94 -14.21
C ARG A 105 8.07 -12.95 -15.19
N GLN A 106 8.82 -11.86 -15.23
CA GLN A 106 9.99 -11.76 -16.11
C GLN A 106 11.06 -12.80 -15.76
N ASP A 107 11.31 -13.00 -14.47
CA ASP A 107 12.26 -13.98 -13.96
C ASP A 107 11.89 -14.42 -12.54
N ARG A 108 12.71 -15.28 -11.91
CA ARG A 108 12.45 -15.81 -10.57
C ARG A 108 12.43 -14.76 -9.46
N THR A 109 13.06 -13.61 -9.66
CA THR A 109 13.16 -12.52 -8.71
C THR A 109 12.03 -11.51 -8.86
N ASP A 110 11.40 -11.44 -10.03
CA ASP A 110 10.30 -10.52 -10.28
C ASP A 110 8.99 -10.94 -9.59
N ALA A 111 8.14 -9.96 -9.32
CA ALA A 111 6.86 -10.12 -8.65
C ALA A 111 5.70 -10.12 -9.66
N PRO A 112 4.78 -11.10 -9.60
CA PRO A 112 3.53 -11.07 -10.36
C PRO A 112 2.70 -9.82 -10.06
N LEU A 113 1.69 -9.56 -10.90
CA LEU A 113 0.87 -8.35 -10.78
C LEU A 113 0.24 -8.18 -9.39
N LEU A 114 -0.28 -9.28 -8.81
CA LEU A 114 -0.96 -9.27 -7.51
C LEU A 114 -0.12 -8.67 -6.37
N TRP A 115 1.20 -8.89 -6.37
CA TRP A 115 2.13 -8.33 -5.37
C TRP A 115 2.29 -6.82 -5.47
N ARG A 116 2.04 -6.24 -6.65
CA ARG A 116 2.28 -4.82 -6.95
C ARG A 116 1.02 -3.96 -6.74
N VAL A 117 -0.15 -4.60 -6.67
CA VAL A 117 -1.44 -3.91 -6.59
C VAL A 117 -2.12 -4.04 -5.23
N THR A 118 -1.44 -4.60 -4.22
CA THR A 118 -2.00 -4.79 -2.86
C THR A 118 -2.45 -3.49 -2.16
N GLY A 119 -2.01 -2.32 -2.63
CA GLY A 119 -2.51 -1.02 -2.16
C GLY A 119 -3.85 -0.58 -2.78
N ASP A 120 -4.33 -1.26 -3.81
CA ASP A 120 -5.59 -1.00 -4.48
C ASP A 120 -6.51 -2.20 -4.27
N TYR A 121 -7.51 -2.03 -3.39
CA TYR A 121 -8.47 -3.08 -3.05
C TYR A 121 -9.24 -3.59 -4.27
N GLU A 122 -9.76 -2.68 -5.10
CA GLU A 122 -10.59 -3.03 -6.25
C GLU A 122 -9.77 -3.76 -7.31
N LEU A 123 -8.55 -3.28 -7.58
CA LEU A 123 -7.65 -3.94 -8.52
C LEU A 123 -7.14 -5.28 -7.98
N THR A 124 -6.88 -5.40 -6.68
CA THR A 124 -6.52 -6.67 -6.04
C THR A 124 -7.64 -7.69 -6.19
N LYS A 125 -8.87 -7.28 -5.85
CA LYS A 125 -10.06 -8.11 -6.02
C LYS A 125 -10.26 -8.52 -7.47
N TRP A 126 -10.15 -7.57 -8.40
CA TRP A 126 -10.25 -7.86 -9.83
C TRP A 126 -9.22 -8.89 -10.27
N CYS A 127 -7.96 -8.79 -9.82
CA CYS A 127 -6.92 -9.76 -10.15
C CYS A 127 -7.28 -11.16 -9.66
N LEU A 128 -7.75 -11.30 -8.42
CA LEU A 128 -8.18 -12.59 -7.85
C LEU A 128 -9.36 -13.18 -8.63
N ASP A 129 -10.37 -12.36 -8.96
CA ASP A 129 -11.54 -12.76 -9.74
C ASP A 129 -11.16 -13.26 -11.15
N HIS A 130 -9.97 -12.89 -11.65
CA HIS A 130 -9.46 -13.28 -12.98
C HIS A 130 -8.28 -14.28 -12.90
N GLY A 131 -8.18 -15.04 -11.81
CA GLY A 131 -7.25 -16.18 -11.71
C GLY A 131 -5.83 -15.82 -11.26
N ALA A 132 -5.61 -14.63 -10.69
CA ALA A 132 -4.36 -14.36 -9.99
C ALA A 132 -4.22 -15.28 -8.77
N SER A 133 -3.08 -15.94 -8.68
CA SER A 133 -2.74 -16.86 -7.61
C SER A 133 -2.06 -16.13 -6.46
N VAL A 134 -2.50 -16.43 -5.23
CA VAL A 134 -1.79 -16.01 -4.01
C VAL A 134 -0.51 -16.82 -3.75
N HIS A 135 -0.23 -17.80 -4.60
CA HIS A 135 0.95 -18.66 -4.55
C HIS A 135 1.78 -18.55 -5.83
N VAL A 136 3.10 -18.45 -5.68
CA VAL A 136 4.03 -18.46 -6.82
C VAL A 136 4.88 -19.74 -6.77
N PRO A 137 4.85 -20.58 -7.83
CA PRO A 137 5.69 -21.77 -7.89
C PRO A 137 7.19 -21.44 -7.81
N GLY A 138 7.92 -22.20 -7.00
CA GLY A 138 9.36 -22.01 -6.78
C GLY A 138 9.71 -20.84 -5.87
N ASP A 139 8.71 -20.28 -5.18
CA ASP A 139 8.88 -19.26 -4.15
C ASP A 139 9.08 -19.92 -2.77
N THR A 140 10.11 -20.76 -2.67
CA THR A 140 10.59 -21.18 -1.36
C THR A 140 11.31 -19.99 -0.74
N PRO A 141 11.00 -19.59 0.51
CA PRO A 141 11.87 -18.67 1.24
C PRO A 141 13.24 -19.34 1.34
N SER A 142 14.20 -18.89 0.54
CA SER A 142 15.59 -19.27 0.75
C SER A 142 15.99 -18.82 2.15
N PRO A 143 16.69 -19.64 2.93
CA PRO A 143 17.25 -19.19 4.20
C PRO A 143 18.08 -17.92 3.97
N PRO A 144 18.21 -17.04 4.97
CA PRO A 144 19.01 -15.82 4.85
C PRO A 144 20.43 -16.22 4.44
N SER A 145 20.79 -16.06 3.16
CA SER A 145 22.06 -16.56 2.66
C SER A 145 23.16 -15.60 3.11
N GLY A 146 23.98 -16.03 4.06
CA GLY A 146 25.28 -15.43 4.41
C GLY A 146 26.35 -15.55 3.32
N SER A 147 25.96 -15.83 2.07
CA SER A 147 26.81 -15.73 0.89
C SER A 147 26.16 -14.75 -0.07
N GLY A 148 26.71 -13.54 -0.18
CA GLY A 148 26.17 -12.41 -0.95
C GLY A 148 26.13 -12.58 -2.47
N ALA A 149 25.59 -13.70 -2.97
CA ALA A 149 25.42 -13.97 -4.40
C ALA A 149 24.14 -14.76 -4.73
N GLY A 150 23.19 -14.89 -3.81
CA GLY A 150 21.86 -15.47 -4.07
C GLY A 150 20.80 -14.40 -4.35
N PRO A 151 19.79 -14.67 -5.20
CA PRO A 151 18.68 -13.74 -5.39
C PRO A 151 17.93 -13.54 -4.06
N VAL A 152 17.69 -12.28 -3.70
CA VAL A 152 16.91 -11.91 -2.50
C VAL A 152 15.52 -12.55 -2.59
N PRO A 153 15.03 -13.23 -1.52
CA PRO A 153 13.71 -13.85 -1.54
C PRO A 153 12.63 -12.78 -1.75
N ARG A 154 11.60 -13.10 -2.53
CA ARG A 154 10.45 -12.23 -2.74
C ARG A 154 9.75 -11.99 -1.41
N THR A 155 9.29 -10.76 -1.21
CA THR A 155 8.46 -10.44 -0.06
C THR A 155 7.13 -11.21 -0.16
N PRO A 156 6.73 -11.98 0.87
CA PRO A 156 5.44 -12.67 0.91
C PRO A 156 4.26 -11.72 0.64
N LEU A 157 3.18 -12.25 0.05
CA LEU A 157 2.05 -11.43 -0.39
C LEU A 157 1.36 -10.67 0.75
N LEU A 158 1.18 -11.31 1.91
CA LEU A 158 0.60 -10.65 3.09
C LEU A 158 1.55 -9.61 3.70
N GLU A 159 2.86 -9.74 3.52
CA GLU A 159 3.82 -8.70 3.91
C GLU A 159 3.74 -7.48 2.98
N CYS A 160 3.47 -7.68 1.69
CA CYS A 160 3.16 -6.59 0.76
C CYS A 160 1.86 -5.89 1.16
N ALA A 161 0.79 -6.66 1.44
CA ALA A 161 -0.49 -6.12 1.89
C ALA A 161 -0.37 -5.35 3.21
N ALA A 162 0.43 -5.85 4.16
CA ALA A 162 0.69 -5.16 5.42
C ALA A 162 1.46 -3.84 5.25
N ARG A 163 2.28 -3.72 4.19
CA ARG A 163 3.04 -2.51 3.90
C ARG A 163 2.21 -1.44 3.20
N SER A 164 1.46 -1.83 2.17
CA SER A 164 0.84 -0.89 1.23
C SER A 164 -0.68 -0.99 1.16
N GLY A 165 -1.29 -2.07 1.66
CA GLY A 165 -2.73 -2.28 1.64
C GLY A 165 -3.44 -1.77 2.88
N ASN A 166 -4.76 -1.84 2.83
CA ASN A 166 -5.65 -1.61 3.97
C ASN A 166 -6.13 -2.96 4.56
N VAL A 167 -6.92 -2.91 5.63
CA VAL A 167 -7.46 -4.10 6.31
C VAL A 167 -8.30 -4.97 5.36
N GLN A 168 -9.07 -4.37 4.46
CA GLN A 168 -9.92 -5.09 3.51
C GLN A 168 -9.11 -5.86 2.47
N THR A 169 -8.02 -5.28 1.97
CA THR A 169 -7.10 -6.00 1.07
C THR A 169 -6.37 -7.12 1.81
N PHE A 170 -5.96 -6.88 3.05
CA PHE A 170 -5.27 -7.88 3.87
C PHE A 170 -6.17 -9.11 4.15
N GLU A 171 -7.27 -8.90 4.87
CA GLU A 171 -8.61 -9.30 4.44
C GLU A 171 -8.76 -10.42 3.40
N LEU A 172 -9.05 -9.90 2.22
CA LEU A 172 -9.26 -10.59 0.97
C LEU A 172 -8.12 -11.57 0.67
N LEU A 173 -6.88 -11.14 0.75
CA LEU A 173 -5.72 -11.97 0.43
C LEU A 173 -5.55 -13.13 1.42
N ARG A 174 -5.77 -12.89 2.71
CA ARG A 174 -5.77 -13.92 3.75
C ARG A 174 -6.88 -14.94 3.49
N SER A 175 -8.09 -14.47 3.19
CA SER A 175 -9.24 -15.34 2.86
C SER A 175 -9.01 -16.17 1.59
N ALA A 176 -8.26 -15.65 0.63
CA ALA A 176 -7.84 -16.35 -0.58
C ALA A 176 -6.71 -17.38 -0.35
N GLY A 177 -6.22 -17.52 0.89
CA GLY A 177 -5.22 -18.52 1.27
C GLY A 177 -3.77 -18.04 1.23
N ALA A 178 -3.52 -16.72 1.16
CA ALA A 178 -2.16 -16.19 1.21
C ALA A 178 -1.46 -16.57 2.53
N LYS A 179 -0.19 -16.99 2.43
CA LYS A 179 0.58 -17.48 3.58
C LYS A 179 0.89 -16.37 4.57
N MET A 180 0.54 -16.57 5.83
CA MET A 180 0.92 -15.72 6.95
C MET A 180 2.36 -16.01 7.39
N THR A 181 3.15 -14.96 7.60
CA THR A 181 4.50 -15.05 8.18
C THR A 181 4.55 -14.20 9.46
N PRO A 182 5.38 -14.57 10.46
CA PRO A 182 5.58 -13.72 11.64
C PRO A 182 6.08 -12.31 11.30
N ALA A 183 6.76 -12.15 10.16
CA ALA A 183 7.27 -10.86 9.69
C ALA A 183 6.18 -9.88 9.20
N VAL A 184 4.94 -10.32 9.03
CA VAL A 184 3.81 -9.46 8.63
C VAL A 184 3.64 -8.27 9.59
N LEU A 185 3.70 -8.50 10.91
CA LEU A 185 3.57 -7.43 11.90
C LEU A 185 4.75 -6.46 11.82
N CYS A 186 5.98 -6.97 11.72
CA CYS A 186 7.17 -6.16 11.53
C CYS A 186 7.07 -5.26 10.29
N ARG A 187 6.51 -5.77 9.19
CA ARG A 187 6.27 -5.01 7.95
C ARG A 187 5.19 -3.94 8.11
N ALA A 188 4.10 -4.24 8.82
CA ALA A 188 3.06 -3.27 9.13
C ALA A 188 3.59 -2.13 9.99
N CYS A 189 4.35 -2.44 11.05
CA CYS A 189 4.95 -1.45 11.93
C CYS A 189 6.01 -0.59 11.20
N ASP A 190 6.84 -1.22 10.36
CA ASP A 190 7.79 -0.51 9.50
C ASP A 190 7.09 0.50 8.57
N ALA A 191 5.98 0.08 7.95
CA ALA A 191 5.20 0.94 7.07
C ALA A 191 4.47 2.06 7.85
N ALA A 192 3.91 1.76 9.02
CA ALA A 192 3.26 2.75 9.87
C ALA A 192 4.27 3.81 10.38
N ALA A 193 5.53 3.41 10.62
CA ALA A 193 6.61 4.33 10.98
C ALA A 193 7.15 5.15 9.79
N LEU A 194 6.95 4.70 8.55
CA LEU A 194 7.31 5.43 7.34
C LEU A 194 6.29 6.54 7.03
N TYR A 195 6.61 7.78 7.42
CA TYR A 195 5.95 8.99 6.91
C TYR A 195 6.98 10.10 6.54
N VAL A 196 6.70 10.91 5.50
CA VAL A 196 7.46 12.10 4.98
C VAL A 196 6.43 12.95 4.18
N PRO A 197 6.26 14.30 4.34
CA PRO A 197 7.28 15.35 4.50
C PRO A 197 7.06 16.37 5.63
N SER A 198 8.07 17.24 5.82
CA SER A 198 8.09 18.37 6.77
C SER A 198 7.01 19.42 6.46
N PRO A 199 6.35 19.99 7.48
CA PRO A 199 5.28 20.99 7.35
C PRO A 199 5.70 22.31 6.68
N ALA A 200 6.99 22.51 6.41
CA ALA A 200 7.50 23.75 5.84
C ALA A 200 7.11 24.00 4.36
N ASN A 201 6.63 22.98 3.62
CA ASN A 201 6.35 23.08 2.17
C ASN A 201 5.08 22.34 1.69
N THR A 202 4.22 21.84 2.58
CA THR A 202 3.04 21.04 2.20
C THR A 202 1.75 21.83 2.32
N THR A 203 0.83 21.66 1.37
CA THR A 203 -0.49 22.31 1.43
C THR A 203 -1.40 21.62 2.46
N SER A 204 -2.48 22.28 2.91
CA SER A 204 -3.43 21.68 3.86
C SER A 204 -4.07 20.38 3.33
N ILE A 205 -4.25 20.29 2.00
CA ILE A 205 -4.83 19.12 1.33
C ILE A 205 -3.87 17.92 1.37
N ASP A 206 -2.57 18.17 1.22
CA ASP A 206 -1.56 17.12 1.33
C ASP A 206 -1.52 16.54 2.74
N MET A 207 -1.68 17.39 3.78
CA MET A 207 -1.71 16.97 5.17
C MET A 207 -2.88 16.02 5.49
N ASP A 208 -4.08 16.30 4.98
CA ASP A 208 -5.27 15.45 5.21
C ASP A 208 -5.14 14.08 4.53
N LEU A 209 -4.66 14.05 3.29
CA LEU A 209 -4.43 12.79 2.56
C LEU A 209 -3.38 11.93 3.26
N HIS A 210 -2.34 12.57 3.79
CA HIS A 210 -1.29 11.93 4.54
C HIS A 210 -1.74 11.36 5.89
N ASN A 211 -2.57 12.11 6.63
CA ASN A 211 -3.18 11.63 7.87
C ASN A 211 -4.09 10.42 7.62
N SER A 212 -4.88 10.46 6.55
CA SER A 212 -5.70 9.30 6.13
C SER A 212 -4.85 8.06 5.87
N ALA A 213 -3.74 8.22 5.13
CA ALA A 213 -2.85 7.09 4.84
C ALA A 213 -2.14 6.55 6.10
N ARG A 214 -1.81 7.41 7.07
CA ARG A 214 -1.28 6.99 8.39
C ARG A 214 -2.33 6.17 9.15
N GLU A 215 -3.57 6.65 9.21
CA GLU A 215 -4.65 5.95 9.90
C GLU A 215 -4.92 4.58 9.30
N GLU A 216 -4.86 4.44 7.98
CA GLU A 216 -4.99 3.14 7.31
C GLU A 216 -3.85 2.18 7.70
N ARG A 217 -2.60 2.66 7.74
CA ARG A 217 -1.46 1.84 8.18
C ARG A 217 -1.57 1.44 9.65
N MET A 218 -1.99 2.37 10.50
CA MET A 218 -2.27 2.08 11.92
C MET A 218 -3.44 1.11 12.09
N ALA A 219 -4.48 1.19 11.27
CA ALA A 219 -5.61 0.27 11.29
C ALA A 219 -5.15 -1.16 10.98
N VAL A 220 -4.23 -1.35 10.03
CA VAL A 220 -3.63 -2.67 9.76
C VAL A 220 -2.87 -3.18 10.99
N VAL A 221 -2.02 -2.37 11.62
CA VAL A 221 -1.31 -2.77 12.86
C VAL A 221 -2.29 -3.17 13.96
N ARG A 222 -3.31 -2.34 14.21
CA ARG A 222 -4.36 -2.61 15.20
C ARG A 222 -5.10 -3.90 14.90
N TYR A 223 -5.42 -4.16 13.64
CA TYR A 223 -6.08 -5.38 13.19
C TYR A 223 -5.22 -6.63 13.45
N LEU A 224 -3.93 -6.58 13.08
CA LEU A 224 -2.99 -7.69 13.28
C LEU A 224 -2.81 -8.04 14.76
N VAL A 225 -2.70 -7.04 15.64
CA VAL A 225 -2.47 -7.25 17.08
C VAL A 225 -3.77 -7.56 17.82
N SER A 226 -4.83 -6.80 17.59
CA SER A 226 -6.05 -6.86 18.40
C SER A 226 -7.04 -7.92 17.91
N THR A 227 -7.09 -8.18 16.60
CA THR A 227 -8.04 -9.12 16.00
C THR A 227 -7.40 -10.46 15.67
N LEU A 228 -6.20 -10.45 15.08
CA LEU A 228 -5.48 -11.68 14.76
C LEU A 228 -4.58 -12.18 15.90
N HIS A 229 -4.43 -11.41 16.97
CA HIS A 229 -3.63 -11.76 18.15
C HIS A 229 -2.19 -12.15 17.82
N LEU A 230 -1.57 -11.47 16.85
CA LEU A 230 -0.15 -11.68 16.56
C LEU A 230 0.70 -11.27 17.76
N ASP A 231 1.70 -12.09 18.07
CA ASP A 231 2.67 -11.79 19.12
C ASP A 231 3.50 -10.55 18.73
N VAL A 232 3.37 -9.50 19.54
CA VAL A 232 4.04 -8.21 19.37
C VAL A 232 5.57 -8.29 19.54
N ASN A 233 6.08 -9.40 20.07
CA ASN A 233 7.49 -9.68 20.24
C ASN A 233 8.02 -10.71 19.22
N ALA A 234 7.18 -11.21 18.31
CA ALA A 234 7.58 -12.21 17.32
C ALA A 234 8.68 -11.67 16.39
N GLU A 235 9.69 -12.49 16.14
CA GLU A 235 10.77 -12.13 15.24
C GLU A 235 10.35 -12.24 13.77
N GLY A 236 10.53 -11.16 13.02
CA GLY A 236 10.38 -11.09 11.58
C GLY A 236 11.66 -10.55 10.92
N ARG A 237 12.42 -11.45 10.28
CA ARG A 237 13.63 -11.07 9.53
C ARG A 237 13.34 -10.84 8.06
N TRP A 238 14.04 -9.86 7.51
CA TRP A 238 14.22 -9.73 6.06
C TRP A 238 15.64 -9.25 5.76
N ALA A 239 16.10 -9.51 4.55
CA ALA A 239 17.46 -9.17 4.11
C ALA A 239 17.76 -7.68 4.33
N GLY A 240 18.92 -7.40 4.92
CA GLY A 240 19.44 -6.04 5.13
C GLY A 240 18.90 -5.30 6.37
N SER A 241 18.10 -5.93 7.23
CA SER A 241 17.72 -5.34 8.52
C SER A 241 18.47 -6.00 9.68
N SER A 242 19.02 -5.16 10.56
CA SER A 242 19.61 -5.55 11.84
C SER A 242 18.55 -5.82 12.93
N CYS A 243 17.33 -5.33 12.70
CA CYS A 243 16.19 -5.47 13.60
C CYS A 243 15.35 -6.72 13.31
N THR A 244 14.72 -7.21 14.36
CA THR A 244 13.99 -8.50 14.33
C THR A 244 12.58 -8.38 14.89
N THR A 245 12.37 -7.60 15.95
CA THR A 245 11.05 -7.40 16.55
C THR A 245 10.33 -6.19 15.92
N PRO A 246 8.99 -6.14 15.96
CA PRO A 246 8.23 -5.01 15.43
C PRO A 246 8.69 -3.66 15.99
N LEU A 247 8.92 -3.60 17.31
CA LEU A 247 9.35 -2.39 17.98
C LEU A 247 10.79 -1.98 17.61
N CYS A 248 11.69 -2.94 17.36
CA CYS A 248 13.03 -2.65 16.84
C CYS A 248 12.96 -2.03 15.43
N HIS A 249 12.11 -2.55 14.54
CA HIS A 249 11.94 -1.97 13.19
C HIS A 249 11.43 -0.52 13.23
N VAL A 250 10.65 -0.15 14.24
CA VAL A 250 10.26 1.26 14.47
C VAL A 250 11.45 2.09 14.96
N ALA A 251 12.31 1.53 15.82
CA ALA A 251 13.51 2.18 16.35
C ALA A 251 14.59 2.46 15.29
N ASP A 252 14.82 1.52 14.36
CA ASP A 252 15.85 1.56 13.30
C ASP A 252 15.72 2.77 12.36
N ARG A 253 14.53 3.38 12.26
CA ARG A 253 14.26 4.52 11.38
C ARG A 253 14.78 5.84 11.97
N SER A 254 16.10 6.07 11.98
CA SER A 254 16.64 7.37 12.40
C SER A 254 16.73 8.43 11.29
N ASN A 255 16.75 9.68 11.75
CA ASN A 255 17.27 10.83 11.01
C ASN A 255 16.48 11.36 9.81
N ARG A 256 15.15 11.38 9.89
CA ARG A 256 14.37 12.32 9.08
C ARG A 256 13.45 13.06 10.02
N GLY A 257 13.80 14.31 10.32
CA GLY A 257 13.18 15.16 11.34
C GLY A 257 11.65 15.12 11.34
N ASP A 258 11.10 15.28 12.54
CA ASP A 258 9.67 15.51 12.85
C ASP A 258 8.72 14.33 12.60
N LYS A 259 9.15 13.10 12.88
CA LYS A 259 8.31 11.90 12.76
C LYS A 259 7.81 11.42 14.11
N ASP A 260 6.55 11.69 14.40
CA ASP A 260 5.89 11.19 15.60
C ASP A 260 5.34 9.76 15.41
N ALA A 261 6.14 8.76 15.81
CA ALA A 261 5.71 7.36 15.90
C ALA A 261 5.19 7.00 17.30
N ARG A 262 4.96 7.98 18.19
CA ARG A 262 4.59 7.76 19.60
C ARG A 262 3.35 6.91 19.76
N GLU A 263 2.30 7.18 18.97
CA GLU A 263 1.05 6.41 19.02
C GLU A 263 1.32 4.91 18.74
N LEU A 264 2.10 4.61 17.70
CA LEU A 264 2.49 3.24 17.35
C LEU A 264 3.31 2.59 18.46
N ILE A 265 4.31 3.29 18.98
CA ILE A 265 5.18 2.81 20.07
C ILE A 265 4.33 2.46 21.29
N TRP A 266 3.48 3.40 21.72
CA TRP A 266 2.63 3.21 22.89
C TRP A 266 1.62 2.11 22.69
N PHE A 267 0.99 2.00 21.51
CA PHE A 267 0.08 0.91 21.20
C PHE A 267 0.77 -0.46 21.31
N LEU A 268 1.98 -0.60 20.76
CA LEU A 268 2.75 -1.84 20.85
C LEU A 268 3.14 -2.17 22.30
N MET A 269 3.60 -1.18 23.07
CA MET A 269 4.00 -1.36 24.48
C MET A 269 2.79 -1.65 25.39
N ASP A 270 1.66 -0.98 25.19
CA ASP A 270 0.40 -1.27 25.88
C ASP A 270 -0.11 -2.69 25.54
N SER A 271 0.25 -3.21 24.36
CA SER A 271 -0.02 -4.58 23.93
C SER A 271 1.03 -5.60 24.40
N GLY A 272 2.07 -5.18 25.16
CA GLY A 272 3.08 -6.06 25.75
C GLY A 272 4.41 -6.16 24.99
N ALA A 273 4.71 -5.24 24.06
CA ALA A 273 6.00 -5.20 23.41
C ALA A 273 7.11 -4.79 24.40
N ASP A 274 8.19 -5.56 24.46
CA ASP A 274 9.33 -5.26 25.34
C ASP A 274 10.42 -4.49 24.57
N PRO A 275 10.69 -3.21 24.91
CA PRO A 275 11.70 -2.40 24.24
C PRO A 275 13.14 -2.89 24.50
N LYS A 276 13.36 -3.69 25.55
CA LYS A 276 14.66 -4.24 25.95
C LYS A 276 14.86 -5.68 25.48
N LEU A 277 13.85 -6.28 24.83
CA LEU A 277 13.96 -7.62 24.27
C LEU A 277 15.00 -7.64 23.16
N LYS A 278 16.01 -8.50 23.33
CA LYS A 278 17.05 -8.73 22.33
C LYS A 278 16.58 -9.74 21.30
N GLY A 279 16.71 -9.37 20.03
CA GLY A 279 16.50 -10.30 18.93
C GLY A 279 17.54 -11.41 18.92
N SER A 280 17.17 -12.57 18.38
CA SER A 280 18.12 -13.66 18.18
C SER A 280 19.24 -13.17 17.24
N LYS A 281 20.49 -13.50 17.58
CA LYS A 281 21.64 -13.17 16.73
C LYS A 281 21.52 -13.95 15.43
N ALA A 282 21.83 -13.32 14.30
CA ALA A 282 21.93 -14.07 13.05
C ALA A 282 23.15 -15.00 13.15
N GLU A 283 23.01 -16.27 12.75
CA GLU A 283 24.11 -17.25 12.76
C GLU A 283 25.30 -16.82 11.87
N LEU A 284 25.05 -15.93 10.91
CA LEU A 284 26.00 -15.46 9.91
C LEU A 284 25.93 -13.92 9.76
N GLY A 285 26.74 -13.21 10.56
CA GLY A 285 27.35 -11.92 10.17
C GLY A 285 26.61 -10.62 10.44
N ASP A 286 25.34 -10.48 10.07
CA ASP A 286 24.76 -9.12 9.87
C ASP A 286 23.72 -8.69 10.93
N GLY A 287 23.27 -9.62 11.78
CA GLY A 287 22.25 -9.36 12.80
C GLY A 287 22.87 -9.13 14.17
N LEU A 288 22.98 -7.87 14.60
CA LEU A 288 23.52 -7.49 15.91
C LEU A 288 22.65 -7.99 17.09
N GLY A 289 21.40 -8.41 16.82
CA GLY A 289 20.46 -8.89 17.85
C GLY A 289 20.13 -7.79 18.86
N LEU A 290 20.10 -6.54 18.39
CA LEU A 290 19.85 -5.38 19.25
C LEU A 290 18.43 -5.42 19.79
N SER A 291 18.27 -4.90 21.00
CA SER A 291 16.96 -4.46 21.47
C SER A 291 16.52 -3.18 20.76
N ALA A 292 15.23 -2.84 20.87
CA ALA A 292 14.72 -1.62 20.26
C ALA A 292 15.39 -0.36 20.84
N VAL A 293 15.70 -0.36 22.15
CA VAL A 293 16.44 0.75 22.79
C VAL A 293 17.87 0.85 22.27
N GLU A 294 18.62 -0.25 22.25
CA GLU A 294 20.01 -0.25 21.74
C GLU A 294 20.06 0.16 20.25
N CYS A 295 19.05 -0.25 19.47
CA CYS A 295 18.90 0.16 18.08
C CYS A 295 18.61 1.66 17.96
N ALA A 296 17.67 2.20 18.75
CA ALA A 296 17.36 3.63 18.75
C ALA A 296 18.57 4.48 19.17
N GLU A 297 19.35 4.05 20.16
CA GLU A 297 20.58 4.72 20.60
C GLU A 297 21.64 4.70 19.49
N MET A 298 21.87 3.55 18.85
CA MET A 298 22.81 3.41 17.74
C MET A 298 22.44 4.30 16.56
N MET A 299 21.15 4.40 16.27
CA MET A 299 20.64 5.14 15.12
C MET A 299 20.43 6.63 15.44
N GLY A 300 20.37 7.03 16.72
CA GLY A 300 20.12 8.41 17.15
C GLY A 300 18.63 8.81 17.09
N ASN A 301 17.73 7.88 17.37
CA ASN A 301 16.28 8.11 17.34
C ASN A 301 15.75 8.61 18.71
N GLU A 302 16.00 9.89 19.00
CA GLU A 302 15.61 10.52 20.27
C GLU A 302 14.10 10.53 20.51
N GLY A 303 13.29 10.66 19.45
CA GLY A 303 11.82 10.62 19.55
C GLY A 303 11.30 9.27 20.05
N PHE A 304 11.91 8.18 19.56
CA PHE A 304 11.61 6.84 20.06
C PHE A 304 12.02 6.69 21.54
N LEU A 305 13.23 7.11 21.89
CA LEU A 305 13.73 7.03 23.27
C LEU A 305 12.87 7.83 24.25
N ALA A 306 12.45 9.03 23.86
CA ALA A 306 11.53 9.87 24.63
C ALA A 306 10.18 9.17 24.81
N ALA A 307 9.57 8.65 23.74
CA ALA A 307 8.29 7.96 23.81
C ALA A 307 8.31 6.74 24.74
N VAL A 308 9.41 5.96 24.75
CA VAL A 308 9.61 4.83 25.66
C VAL A 308 9.74 5.31 27.12
N ARG A 309 10.55 6.34 27.39
CA ARG A 309 10.71 6.91 28.75
C ARG A 309 9.37 7.42 29.30
N GLU A 310 8.64 8.19 28.50
CA GLU A 310 7.33 8.73 28.89
C GLU A 310 6.31 7.61 29.17
N TRP A 311 6.32 6.53 28.39
CA TRP A 311 5.47 5.36 28.65
C TRP A 311 5.85 4.65 29.95
N GLU A 312 7.15 4.44 30.21
CA GLU A 312 7.62 3.82 31.45
C GLU A 312 7.26 4.66 32.68
N GLU A 313 7.40 5.99 32.60
CA GLU A 313 7.00 6.93 33.65
C GLU A 313 5.49 6.88 33.92
N ARG A 314 4.68 6.86 32.86
CA ARG A 314 3.21 6.69 32.96
C ARG A 314 2.83 5.41 33.70
N LYS A 315 3.51 4.29 33.45
CA LYS A 315 3.26 3.02 34.16
C LYS A 315 3.70 3.07 35.62
N LYS A 316 4.83 3.73 35.92
CA LYS A 316 5.33 3.92 37.29
C LYS A 316 4.40 4.82 38.11
N GLY A 317 3.97 5.95 37.56
CA GLY A 317 3.03 6.88 38.20
C GLY A 317 1.62 6.32 38.42
N GLY A 318 1.20 5.34 37.61
CA GLY A 318 -0.07 4.62 37.80
C GLY A 318 -0.06 3.58 38.93
N SER A 319 1.08 3.31 39.57
CA SER A 319 1.20 2.40 40.73
C SER A 319 1.01 3.11 42.09
N GLU A 320 1.01 4.45 42.10
CA GLU A 320 0.72 5.28 43.29
C GLU A 320 -0.55 6.12 43.06
N GLY A 321 -1.72 5.49 42.94
CA GLY A 321 -3.00 6.21 43.03
C GLY A 321 -4.19 5.66 42.25
N ALA A 322 -5.08 4.97 42.97
CA ALA A 322 -6.50 4.72 42.69
C ALA A 322 -6.89 3.68 41.60
N PRO A 323 -7.99 2.94 41.81
CA PRO A 323 -8.33 1.75 41.02
C PRO A 323 -8.85 2.11 39.62
N LEU A 324 -8.45 1.27 38.66
CA LEU A 324 -8.93 1.20 37.28
C LEU A 324 -10.46 1.09 37.25
N ASN A 325 -11.13 2.22 37.01
CA ASN A 325 -12.50 2.23 36.54
C ASN A 325 -12.65 3.32 35.47
N ARG A 326 -12.27 2.99 34.23
CA ARG A 326 -12.78 3.67 33.04
C ARG A 326 -12.72 2.73 31.84
N ALA A 327 -13.86 2.06 31.66
CA ALA A 327 -14.46 1.64 30.40
C ALA A 327 -13.50 1.10 29.33
N VAL A 328 -13.27 -0.21 29.40
CA VAL A 328 -13.29 -1.03 28.19
C VAL A 328 -14.71 -0.97 27.65
N THR A 329 -15.02 0.03 26.82
CA THR A 329 -16.10 -0.14 25.85
C THR A 329 -15.55 -1.02 24.74
N CYS A 330 -15.84 -2.32 24.84
CA CYS A 330 -15.92 -3.19 23.68
C CYS A 330 -16.84 -2.51 22.66
N ILE A 331 -16.27 -1.89 21.62
CA ILE A 331 -17.00 -1.68 20.36
C ILE A 331 -16.69 -2.92 19.51
N SER A 332 -17.31 -4.03 19.91
CA SER A 332 -17.67 -5.09 18.98
C SER A 332 -19.02 -4.67 18.41
N THR A 333 -19.00 -4.08 17.21
CA THR A 333 -19.92 -4.33 16.09
C THR A 333 -19.65 -3.29 15.01
N ASP A 334 -19.59 -3.78 13.77
CA ASP A 334 -19.38 -3.08 12.51
C ASP A 334 -20.16 -1.77 12.35
N LEU A 335 -19.49 -0.74 11.81
CA LEU A 335 -20.04 0.19 10.81
C LEU A 335 -18.94 1.11 10.27
N TYR A 336 -18.28 0.66 9.21
CA TYR A 336 -17.58 1.54 8.28
C TYR A 336 -18.61 2.51 7.68
N VAL A 337 -18.57 3.77 8.08
CA VAL A 337 -19.23 4.86 7.33
C VAL A 337 -18.15 5.89 6.97
N CYS A 338 -17.54 5.70 5.82
CA CYS A 338 -16.85 6.78 5.10
C CYS A 338 -17.89 7.85 4.73
N LYS A 339 -18.04 8.90 5.53
CA LYS A 339 -18.66 10.13 5.04
C LYS A 339 -17.63 10.88 4.19
N ARG A 340 -17.68 10.68 2.88
CA ARG A 340 -17.20 11.69 1.91
C ARG A 340 -18.04 12.94 2.11
N TYR A 341 -17.45 14.02 2.62
CA TYR A 341 -18.03 15.34 2.47
C TYR A 341 -17.76 15.83 1.04
N SER A 342 -18.83 15.92 0.25
CA SER A 342 -18.84 16.67 -1.00
C SER A 342 -18.75 18.15 -0.66
N CYS A 343 -17.60 18.78 -0.95
CA CYS A 343 -17.45 20.23 -0.88
C CYS A 343 -18.31 20.87 -1.98
N LEU A 344 -19.46 21.43 -1.61
CA LEU A 344 -20.15 22.45 -2.40
C LEU A 344 -19.64 23.82 -1.93
N SER A 345 -18.97 24.54 -2.82
CA SER A 345 -18.56 25.93 -2.62
C SER A 345 -19.78 26.85 -2.41
N PRO A 346 -19.66 27.90 -1.58
CA PRO A 346 -20.53 29.05 -1.68
C PRO A 346 -19.73 30.28 -2.16
N ASN A 347 -20.06 30.75 -3.37
CA ASN A 347 -19.79 32.12 -3.79
C ASN A 347 -21.06 32.64 -4.45
N SER A 348 -21.88 33.39 -3.69
CA SER A 348 -22.68 34.49 -4.20
C SER A 348 -23.32 35.27 -3.05
N THR A 349 -23.02 36.56 -3.03
CA THR A 349 -23.48 37.64 -2.17
C THR A 349 -24.94 38.05 -2.41
N SER A 350 -25.54 38.65 -1.36
CA SER A 350 -26.77 39.49 -1.26
C SER A 350 -27.91 38.78 -0.53
N SER A 351 -28.74 39.37 0.33
CA SER A 351 -28.83 40.65 1.05
C SER A 351 -30.13 40.54 1.87
N GLU A 352 -30.17 41.13 3.07
CA GLU A 352 -31.38 41.59 3.80
C GLU A 352 -32.36 40.55 4.44
N ASN A 353 -32.45 40.67 5.77
CA ASN A 353 -33.65 40.71 6.64
C ASN A 353 -34.73 39.62 6.56
N ASP A 354 -34.88 38.82 7.63
CA ASP A 354 -35.94 38.97 8.64
C ASP A 354 -36.05 37.74 9.57
N ASP A 355 -36.25 38.06 10.86
CA ASP A 355 -36.96 37.37 11.95
C ASP A 355 -37.13 35.83 12.06
N ASN A 356 -36.85 35.36 13.28
CA ASN A 356 -37.54 34.29 14.04
C ASN A 356 -37.89 32.97 13.32
N ASP A 357 -37.17 31.89 13.64
CA ASP A 357 -37.76 30.74 14.35
C ASP A 357 -36.67 29.77 14.85
N VAL A 358 -36.65 29.52 16.16
CA VAL A 358 -35.86 28.47 16.79
C VAL A 358 -36.82 27.32 17.04
N ARG A 359 -36.94 26.39 16.09
CA ARG A 359 -37.61 25.08 16.26
C ARG A 359 -37.36 24.16 15.06
N GLY A 360 -36.84 22.98 15.33
CA GLY A 360 -37.12 21.78 14.53
C GLY A 360 -36.13 21.40 13.44
N VAL A 361 -35.04 20.73 13.82
CA VAL A 361 -34.49 19.62 13.01
C VAL A 361 -34.18 18.46 13.95
N GLU A 362 -35.23 17.76 14.38
CA GLU A 362 -35.08 16.40 14.92
C GLU A 362 -34.63 15.50 13.76
N GLY A 363 -33.35 15.14 13.72
CA GLY A 363 -32.82 14.15 12.80
C GLY A 363 -33.32 12.76 13.17
N LEU A 364 -34.39 12.31 12.51
CA LEU A 364 -34.84 10.91 12.47
C LEU A 364 -33.70 10.02 11.93
N VAL A 365 -33.00 9.30 12.81
CA VAL A 365 -32.16 8.17 12.42
C VAL A 365 -33.01 6.91 12.51
N THR A 366 -33.61 6.50 11.39
CA THR A 366 -34.34 5.25 11.28
C THR A 366 -33.35 4.09 11.15
N VAL A 367 -33.08 3.38 12.24
CA VAL A 367 -32.33 2.12 12.21
C VAL A 367 -33.32 0.98 11.97
N LEU A 368 -33.31 0.40 10.77
CA LEU A 368 -34.05 -0.84 10.46
C LEU A 368 -33.26 -2.04 10.99
N LEU A 369 -33.50 -2.41 12.25
CA LEU A 369 -33.25 -3.77 12.73
C LEU A 369 -34.57 -4.54 12.66
N HIS A 370 -34.48 -5.81 12.26
CA HIS A 370 -35.62 -6.71 12.12
C HIS A 370 -36.46 -6.73 13.41
N GLY A 371 -37.69 -6.23 13.32
CA GLY A 371 -38.76 -6.44 14.30
C GLY A 371 -38.70 -5.58 15.57
N GLY A 372 -39.04 -4.30 15.47
CA GLY A 372 -39.47 -3.49 16.62
C GLY A 372 -38.81 -2.10 16.70
N SER A 373 -39.61 -1.04 16.62
CA SER A 373 -39.14 0.35 16.74
C SER A 373 -39.15 0.79 18.21
N ILE A 374 -37.99 1.11 18.79
CA ILE A 374 -37.88 1.70 20.13
C ILE A 374 -37.51 3.19 19.98
N ARG A 375 -38.20 4.07 20.70
CA ARG A 375 -37.97 5.53 20.66
C ARG A 375 -36.72 5.90 21.47
N LEU A 376 -35.90 6.79 20.91
CA LEU A 376 -34.65 7.30 21.50
C LEU A 376 -34.82 7.90 22.91
N SER A 377 -36.03 8.35 23.26
CA SER A 377 -36.37 8.90 24.57
C SER A 377 -36.33 7.88 25.71
N GLU A 378 -36.49 6.57 25.44
CA GLU A 378 -36.40 5.54 26.49
C GLU A 378 -34.94 5.19 26.84
N LEU A 379 -34.02 5.35 25.89
CA LEU A 379 -32.60 4.97 26.04
C LEU A 379 -31.80 5.94 26.93
N LEU A 380 -32.26 7.18 27.06
CA LEU A 380 -31.60 8.23 27.87
C LEU A 380 -32.03 8.25 29.35
N SER A 381 -32.92 7.35 29.80
CA SER A 381 -33.38 7.28 31.20
C SER A 381 -32.63 6.27 32.08
N LYS A 382 -31.58 5.62 31.56
CA LYS A 382 -30.79 4.58 32.27
C LYS A 382 -29.28 4.82 32.24
N VAL A 383 -28.86 6.06 32.01
CA VAL A 383 -27.50 6.58 32.31
C VAL A 383 -27.67 7.65 33.36
#